data_AF-A0AAE4V763-F1
#
_entry.id   AF-A0AAE4V763-F1
#
_cell.length_a   1.000
_cell.length_b   1.000
_cell.length_c   1.000
_cell.angle_alpha   90.00
_cell.angle_beta   90.00
_cell.angle_gamma   90.00
#
_symmetry.space_group_name_H-M   'P 1'
#
loop_
_entity.id
_entity.type
_entity.pdbx_description
1 polymer ?
#
loop_
_entity_poly.entity_id
_entity_poly.type
_entity_poly.pdbx_seq_one_letter_code
_entity_poly.pdbx_strand_id
1 'polypeptide(L)' 'MTLLDTETVPPVPISAAFPLAEAAAAHKYLEQGGGFGKIVLTHC' A
#
# COMPACT_ATOMS: atom_id res chain seq x y z
N MET A 1 -11.70 21.29 1.92
CA MET A 1 -10.31 20.83 2.14
C MET A 1 -10.37 19.62 3.05
N THR A 2 -9.72 18.53 2.68
CA THR A 2 -9.64 17.33 3.51
C THR A 2 -8.47 17.45 4.47
N LEU A 3 -8.48 16.69 5.58
CA LEU A 3 -7.39 16.71 6.56
C LEU A 3 -6.01 16.39 5.95
N LEU A 4 -5.98 15.59 4.88
CA LEU A 4 -4.76 15.25 4.16
C LEU A 4 -4.18 16.43 3.37
N ASP A 5 -5.00 17.43 3.01
CA ASP A 5 -4.57 18.60 2.25
C ASP A 5 -4.02 19.71 3.15
N THR A 6 -4.42 19.73 4.42
CA THR A 6 -4.11 20.81 5.38
C THR A 6 -2.90 20.48 6.27
N GLU A 7 -2.71 19.21 6.59
CA GLU A 7 -1.69 18.77 7.54
C GLU A 7 -0.48 18.17 6.82
N THR A 8 0.72 18.48 7.31
CA THR A 8 1.94 17.81 6.83
C THR A 8 2.04 16.43 7.47
N VAL A 9 1.55 15.41 6.77
CA VAL A 9 1.62 14.01 7.21
C VAL A 9 2.88 13.35 6.63
N PRO A 10 3.73 12.72 7.46
CA PRO A 10 4.90 12.01 6.95
C PRO A 10 4.50 10.85 6.02
N PRO A 11 5.30 10.57 4.96
CA PRO A 11 5.01 9.48 4.04
C PRO A 11 4.90 8.14 4.77
N VAL A 12 3.87 7.38 4.42
CA VAL A 12 3.64 6.04 4.96
C VAL A 12 4.62 5.04 4.35
N PRO A 13 5.32 4.22 5.17
CA PRO A 13 6.22 3.20 4.65
C PRO A 13 5.47 2.22 3.75
N ILE A 14 5.98 2.04 2.52
CA ILE A 14 5.50 1.04 1.56
C ILE A 14 6.36 -0.20 1.72
N SER A 15 5.73 -1.32 2.05
CA SER A 15 6.40 -2.60 2.29
C SER A 15 6.59 -3.41 1.01
N ALA A 16 5.65 -3.30 0.08
CA ALA A 16 5.66 -4.00 -1.20
C ALA A 16 4.75 -3.30 -2.22
N ALA A 17 5.05 -3.50 -3.50
CA ALA A 17 4.23 -3.06 -4.62
C ALA A 17 3.95 -4.26 -5.54
N PHE A 18 2.70 -4.43 -5.95
CA PHE A 18 2.26 -5.47 -6.87
C PHE A 18 1.57 -4.84 -8.08
N PRO A 19 1.65 -5.42 -9.28
CA PRO A 19 0.77 -5.03 -10.38
C PRO A 19 -0.71 -5.17 -9.98
N LEU A 20 -1.58 -4.28 -10.46
CA LEU A 20 -3.03 -4.39 -10.17
C LEU A 20 -3.58 -5.76 -10.56
N ALA A 21 -3.10 -6.32 -11.68
CA ALA A 21 -3.48 -7.66 -12.14
C ALA A 21 -3.22 -8.76 -11.09
N GLU A 22 -2.31 -8.51 -10.15
CA GLU A 22 -1.92 -9.43 -9.07
C GLU A 22 -2.51 -9.06 -7.70
N ALA A 23 -3.61 -8.28 -7.66
CA ALA A 23 -4.25 -7.88 -6.41
C ALA A 23 -4.56 -9.05 -5.46
N ALA A 24 -4.91 -10.23 -6.00
CA ALA A 24 -5.14 -11.43 -5.20
C ALA A 24 -3.86 -11.96 -4.52
N ALA A 25 -2.70 -11.87 -5.19
CA ALA A 25 -1.41 -12.24 -4.61
C ALA A 25 -0.99 -11.24 -3.53
N ALA A 26 -1.19 -9.94 -3.79
CA ALA A 26 -0.96 -8.88 -2.80
C ALA A 26 -1.81 -9.12 -1.53
N HIS A 27 -3.07 -9.54 -1.69
CA HIS A 27 -3.95 -9.87 -0.57
C HIS A 27 -3.44 -11.05 0.25
N LYS A 28 -3.03 -12.15 -0.41
CA LYS A 28 -2.46 -13.32 0.30
C LYS A 28 -1.18 -12.97 1.06
N TYR A 29 -0.32 -12.13 0.47
CA TYR A 29 0.89 -11.65 1.13
C TYR A 29 0.58 -10.84 2.40
N LEU A 30 -0.48 -10.03 2.37
CA LEU A 30 -0.98 -9.30 3.54
C LEU A 30 -1.46 -10.27 4.64
N GLU A 31 -2.29 -11.25 4.29
CA GLU A 31 -2.86 -12.21 5.24
C GLU A 31 -1.80 -13.03 5.98
N GLN A 32 -0.67 -13.30 5.33
CA GLN A 32 0.45 -14.05 5.91
C GLN A 32 1.33 -13.19 6.83
N GLY A 33 1.06 -11.89 6.95
CA GLY A 33 1.91 -10.95 7.67
C GLY A 33 3.24 -10.68 6.95
N GLY A 34 3.27 -10.82 5.61
CA GLY A 34 4.50 -10.76 4.82
C GLY A 34 5.22 -9.40 4.86
N GLY A 35 4.59 -8.31 5.31
CA GLY A 35 5.20 -6.98 5.31
C GLY A 35 4.79 -6.08 6.47
N PHE A 36 5.67 -5.13 6.80
CA PHE A 36 5.42 -4.05 7.76
C PHE A 36 5.13 -2.74 7.03
N GLY A 37 3.91 -2.23 7.12
CA GLY A 37 3.49 -0.99 6.45
C GLY A 37 2.43 -1.23 5.37
N LYS A 38 2.40 -0.39 4.34
CA LYS A 38 1.38 -0.46 3.28
C LYS A 38 1.84 -1.28 2.08
N ILE A 39 0.93 -2.09 1.56
CA ILE A 39 1.08 -2.72 0.24
C ILE A 39 0.34 -1.84 -0.77
N VAL A 40 0.96 -1.56 -1.91
CA VAL A 40 0.37 -0.73 -2.97
C VAL A 40 0.18 -1.53 -4.26
N LEU A 41 -0.84 -1.15 -5.05
CA LEU A 41 -1.10 -1.73 -6.36
C LEU A 41 -0.72 -0.73 -7.45
N THR A 42 0.05 -1.16 -8.43
CA THR A 42 0.53 -0.32 -9.53
C THR A 42 -0.25 -0.59 -10.81
N HIS A 43 -0.48 0.46 -11.59
CA HIS A 43 -0.93 0.34 -12.98
C HIS A 43 0.25 0.66 -13.88
N CYS A 44 0.61 -0.27 -14.76
CA CYS A 44 1.56 -0.08 -15.85
C CYS A 44 0.81 -0.05 -17.18
#